data_AF-A0A7U6FR45-F1
#
_entry.id   AF-A0A7U6FR45-F1
#
_cell.length_a   1.000
_cell.length_b   1.000
_cell.length_c   1.000
_cell.angle_alpha   90.00
_cell.angle_beta   90.00
_cell.angle_gamma   90.00
#
_symmetry.space_group_name_H-M   'P 1'
#
loop_
_entity.id
_entity.type
_entity.pdbx_description
1 polymer ?
#
loop_
_entity_poly.entity_id
_entity_poly.type
_entity_poly.pdbx_seq_one_letter_code
_entity_poly.pdbx_strand_id
1 'polypeptide(L)'
;MTVLNRYIANQHAYVEKKMQQPLTGFTNKKGEQAKWDDIAVTFRNKKGITANFYFNNNNKPYPKIGSKFTNDDRLNSDTHHLLLTYLLDLLKENISINVKREKLSIARNFLNALENNVASSSLSDIQHAIDNMGYSSYIATFFNWLYKHKMLSTACCPSFPIHLG
;
A
#
# COMPACT_ATOMS: atom_id res chain seq x y z
N MET A 1 -14.96 7.60 27.38
CA MET A 1 -15.32 6.51 26.45
C MET A 1 -14.74 6.86 25.09
N THR A 2 -13.57 6.32 24.74
CA THR A 2 -13.04 6.46 23.38
C THR A 2 -13.86 5.56 22.48
N VAL A 3 -14.71 6.16 21.64
CA VAL A 3 -15.35 5.43 20.54
C VAL A 3 -14.21 4.86 19.70
N LEU A 4 -13.95 3.55 19.83
CA LEU A 4 -12.98 2.86 19.01
C LEU A 4 -13.42 3.05 17.57
N ASN A 5 -12.61 3.76 16.78
CA ASN A 5 -12.91 3.97 15.37
C ASN A 5 -13.00 2.59 14.69
N ARG A 6 -14.22 2.16 14.36
CA ARG A 6 -14.50 0.83 13.78
C ARG A 6 -13.67 0.55 12.53
N TYR A 7 -13.31 1.59 11.79
CA TYR A 7 -12.50 1.48 10.57
C TYR A 7 -11.05 1.11 10.89
N ILE A 8 -10.48 1.67 11.95
CA ILE A 8 -9.15 1.28 12.46
C ILE A 8 -9.19 -0.19 12.93
N ALA A 9 -10.22 -0.56 13.71
CA ALA A 9 -10.37 -1.93 14.18
C ALA A 9 -10.48 -2.95 13.01
N ASN A 10 -11.26 -2.62 11.98
CA ASN A 10 -11.38 -3.45 10.78
C ASN A 10 -10.06 -3.55 10.00
N GLN A 11 -9.31 -2.43 9.92
CA GLN A 11 -8.00 -2.39 9.28
C GLN A 11 -7.03 -3.33 10.00
N HIS A 12 -6.88 -3.20 11.33
CA HIS A 12 -6.00 -4.05 12.13
C HIS A 12 -6.40 -5.53 12.01
N ALA A 13 -7.67 -5.86 12.21
CA ALA A 13 -8.15 -7.24 12.12
C ALA A 13 -7.90 -7.88 10.75
N TYR A 14 -8.03 -7.10 9.66
CA TYR A 14 -7.77 -7.60 8.32
C TYR A 14 -6.27 -7.79 8.05
N VAL A 15 -5.43 -6.86 8.49
CA VAL A 15 -3.97 -6.95 8.38
C VAL A 15 -3.47 -8.16 9.18
N GLU A 16 -3.87 -8.30 10.45
CA GLU A 16 -3.52 -9.44 11.30
C GLU A 16 -3.89 -10.78 10.66
N LYS A 17 -5.10 -10.88 10.08
CA LYS A 17 -5.55 -12.07 9.35
C LYS A 17 -4.66 -12.38 8.14
N LYS A 18 -4.15 -11.36 7.45
CA LYS A 18 -3.25 -11.53 6.29
C LYS A 18 -1.86 -11.91 6.73
N MET A 19 -1.38 -11.39 7.85
CA MET A 19 -0.07 -11.72 8.43
C MET A 19 0.09 -13.18 8.80
N GLN A 20 -1.01 -13.90 9.05
CA GLN A 20 -0.99 -15.35 9.25
C GLN A 20 -0.65 -16.15 7.98
N GLN A 21 -0.66 -15.51 6.80
CA GLN A 21 -0.32 -16.16 5.53
C GLN A 21 1.18 -16.06 5.27
N PRO A 22 1.84 -17.14 4.83
CA PRO A 22 3.24 -17.06 4.42
C PRO A 22 3.36 -16.17 3.19
N LEU A 23 4.45 -15.40 3.11
CA LEU A 23 4.80 -14.59 1.94
C LEU A 23 5.40 -15.46 0.82
N THR A 24 4.69 -16.52 0.44
CA THR A 24 5.15 -17.50 -0.56
C THR A 24 5.45 -16.83 -1.89
N GLY A 25 6.65 -17.10 -2.42
CA GLY A 25 7.10 -16.53 -3.69
C GLY A 25 7.69 -15.12 -3.56
N PHE A 26 7.79 -14.57 -2.34
CA PHE A 26 8.51 -13.33 -2.07
C PHE A 26 9.88 -13.59 -1.45
N THR A 27 10.88 -12.88 -1.96
CA THR A 27 12.21 -12.82 -1.36
C THR A 27 12.61 -11.39 -1.02
N ASN A 28 13.43 -11.23 0.01
CA ASN A 28 14.04 -9.96 0.36
C ASN A 28 15.23 -9.64 -0.56
N LYS A 29 15.89 -8.50 -0.35
CA LYS A 29 17.07 -8.08 -1.13
C LYS A 29 18.27 -9.05 -1.08
N LYS A 30 18.32 -9.96 -0.09
CA LYS A 30 19.35 -11.00 0.04
C LYS A 30 18.98 -12.30 -0.66
N GLY A 31 17.78 -12.39 -1.24
CA GLY A 31 17.25 -13.63 -1.82
C GLY A 31 16.66 -14.60 -0.80
N GLU A 32 16.57 -14.20 0.48
CA GLU A 32 15.94 -14.99 1.55
C GLU A 32 14.41 -14.82 1.51
N GLN A 33 13.67 -15.73 2.13
CA GLN A 33 12.21 -15.60 2.29
C GLN A 33 11.84 -14.24 2.92
N ALA A 34 10.97 -13.49 2.25
CA ALA A 34 10.57 -12.17 2.71
C ALA A 34 9.76 -12.23 4.02
N LYS A 35 9.92 -11.19 4.83
CA LYS A 35 9.18 -10.90 6.06
C LYS A 35 8.28 -9.69 5.86
N TRP A 36 7.30 -9.54 6.76
CA TRP A 36 6.32 -8.46 6.72
C TRP A 36 6.90 -7.06 6.93
N ASP A 37 8.14 -6.96 7.42
CA ASP A 37 8.84 -5.69 7.64
C ASP A 37 9.93 -5.43 6.59
N ASP A 38 10.02 -6.21 5.50
CA ASP A 38 11.01 -5.96 4.46
C ASP A 38 10.63 -4.75 3.59
N ILE A 39 11.49 -3.72 3.57
CA ILE A 39 11.27 -2.46 2.82
C ILE A 39 11.13 -2.69 1.31
N ALA A 40 11.77 -3.72 0.79
CA ALA A 40 11.73 -4.07 -0.62
C ALA A 40 11.69 -5.59 -0.76
N VAL A 41 10.79 -6.07 -1.60
CA VAL A 41 10.57 -7.49 -1.85
C VAL A 41 10.53 -7.78 -3.35
N THR A 42 11.04 -8.93 -3.74
CA THR A 42 10.94 -9.48 -5.09
C THR A 42 9.90 -10.59 -5.07
N PHE A 43 8.83 -10.44 -5.83
CA PHE A 43 7.86 -11.51 -6.06
C PHE A 43 8.24 -12.29 -7.32
N ARG A 44 8.16 -13.62 -7.25
CA ARG A 44 8.24 -14.52 -8.41
C ARG A 44 6.99 -15.39 -8.45
N ASN A 45 6.24 -15.32 -9.55
CA ASN A 45 5.08 -16.19 -9.74
C ASN A 45 5.48 -17.59 -10.25
N LYS A 46 4.53 -18.52 -10.27
CA LYS A 46 4.73 -19.89 -10.77
C LYS A 46 5.19 -19.98 -12.24
N LYS A 47 4.96 -18.92 -13.03
CA LYS A 47 5.39 -18.82 -14.44
C LYS A 47 6.78 -18.19 -14.59
N GLY A 48 7.49 -17.93 -13.49
CA GLY A 48 8.82 -17.32 -13.49
C GLY A 48 8.84 -15.80 -13.66
N ILE A 49 7.68 -15.14 -13.81
CA ILE A 49 7.60 -13.68 -13.93
C ILE A 49 7.97 -13.07 -12.58
N THR A 50 8.87 -12.09 -12.61
CA THR A 50 9.37 -11.41 -11.41
C THR A 50 8.96 -9.94 -11.38
N ALA A 51 8.76 -9.40 -10.18
CA ALA A 51 8.57 -7.98 -9.96
C ALA A 51 9.04 -7.55 -8.58
N ASN A 52 9.57 -6.33 -8.52
CA ASN A 52 10.01 -5.69 -7.29
C ASN A 52 8.93 -4.76 -6.78
N PHE A 53 8.65 -4.84 -5.48
CA PHE A 53 7.71 -3.99 -4.76
C PHE A 53 8.42 -3.31 -3.59
N TYR A 54 8.01 -2.08 -3.28
CA TYR A 54 8.72 -1.21 -2.35
C TYR A 54 7.74 -0.59 -1.34
N PHE A 55 8.17 -0.52 -0.09
CA PHE A 55 7.41 -0.06 1.08
C PHE A 55 8.21 1.02 1.84
N ASN A 56 8.87 1.89 1.09
CA ASN A 56 9.67 2.99 1.63
C ASN A 56 8.89 4.31 1.65
N ASN A 57 9.39 5.25 2.46
CA ASN A 57 8.85 6.60 2.56
C ASN A 57 9.49 7.59 1.56
N ASN A 58 9.12 8.87 1.67
CA ASN A 58 9.58 9.94 0.79
C ASN A 58 11.07 10.31 0.94
N ASN A 59 11.82 9.73 1.89
CA ASN A 59 13.28 9.89 1.95
C ASN A 59 13.97 9.22 0.73
N LYS A 60 13.30 8.24 0.09
CA LYS A 60 13.72 7.63 -1.18
C LYS A 60 12.58 7.52 -2.19
N PRO A 61 12.16 8.62 -2.83
CA PRO A 61 10.97 8.64 -3.68
C PRO A 61 11.07 7.66 -4.88
N TYR A 62 12.29 7.42 -5.38
CA TYR A 62 12.57 6.56 -6.53
C TYR A 62 13.38 5.31 -6.14
N PRO A 63 12.79 4.34 -5.42
CA PRO A 63 13.51 3.15 -4.98
C PRO A 63 13.91 2.25 -6.15
N LYS A 64 15.06 1.59 -6.00
CA LYS A 64 15.49 0.47 -6.86
C LYS A 64 15.84 -0.72 -5.97
N ILE A 65 15.72 -1.95 -6.46
CA ILE A 65 16.00 -3.15 -5.65
C ILE A 65 17.45 -3.19 -5.12
N GLY A 66 18.40 -2.60 -5.87
CA GLY A 66 19.79 -2.44 -5.45
C GLY A 66 20.05 -1.24 -4.54
N SER A 67 19.04 -0.41 -4.23
CA SER A 67 19.20 0.72 -3.33
C SER A 67 19.53 0.25 -1.92
N LYS A 68 20.52 0.90 -1.29
CA LYS A 68 20.75 0.75 0.14
C LYS A 68 19.63 1.47 0.90
N PHE A 69 18.72 0.72 1.51
CA PHE A 69 17.70 1.27 2.42
C PHE A 69 18.24 1.34 3.85
N THR A 70 17.94 2.44 4.55
CA THR A 70 18.15 2.60 5.99
C THR A 70 16.82 2.43 6.74
N ASN A 71 16.87 2.47 8.08
CA ASN A 71 15.65 2.48 8.87
C ASN A 71 14.82 3.75 8.67
N ASP A 72 15.48 4.88 8.36
CA ASP A 72 14.79 6.14 8.09
C ASP A 72 14.02 6.12 6.78
N ASP A 73 14.29 5.17 5.87
CA ASP A 73 13.53 4.99 4.64
C ASP A 73 12.23 4.20 4.87
N ARG A 74 11.97 3.71 6.09
CA ARG A 74 10.79 2.87 6.39
C ARG A 74 9.52 3.71 6.49
N LEU A 75 8.43 3.18 5.93
CA LEU A 75 7.09 3.56 6.37
C LEU A 75 6.90 3.14 7.84
N ASN A 76 6.01 3.82 8.56
CA ASN A 76 5.56 3.32 9.85
C ASN A 76 4.93 1.92 9.69
N SER A 77 4.96 1.12 10.77
CA SER A 77 4.58 -0.30 10.72
C SER A 77 3.17 -0.52 10.18
N ASP A 78 2.19 0.23 10.67
CA ASP A 78 0.79 0.07 10.27
C ASP A 78 0.59 0.35 8.78
N THR A 79 1.21 1.43 8.28
CA THR A 79 1.16 1.80 6.86
C THR A 79 1.88 0.78 5.99
N HIS A 80 3.03 0.27 6.45
CA HIS A 80 3.77 -0.78 5.75
C HIS A 80 2.92 -2.04 5.61
N HIS A 81 2.36 -2.54 6.72
CA HIS A 81 1.60 -3.78 6.74
C HIS A 81 0.28 -3.64 5.97
N LEU A 82 -0.36 -2.47 6.01
CA LEU A 82 -1.53 -2.16 5.17
C LEU A 82 -1.18 -2.26 3.68
N LEU A 83 -0.07 -1.65 3.27
CA LEU A 83 0.37 -1.62 1.88
C LEU A 83 0.77 -3.02 1.38
N LEU A 84 1.44 -3.82 2.22
CA LEU A 84 1.77 -5.20 1.88
C LEU A 84 0.50 -6.07 1.79
N THR A 85 -0.46 -5.85 2.68
CA THR A 85 -1.78 -6.49 2.61
C THR A 85 -2.52 -6.15 1.32
N TYR A 86 -2.48 -4.89 0.89
CA TYR A 86 -3.03 -4.47 -0.40
C TYR A 86 -2.32 -5.16 -1.57
N LEU A 87 -0.99 -5.27 -1.55
CA LEU A 87 -0.23 -6.01 -2.56
C LEU A 87 -0.68 -7.47 -2.68
N LEU A 88 -0.89 -8.17 -1.56
CA LEU A 88 -1.33 -9.56 -1.57
C LEU A 88 -2.69 -9.74 -2.27
N ASP A 89 -3.59 -8.77 -2.16
CA ASP A 89 -4.86 -8.81 -2.88
C ASP A 89 -4.71 -8.39 -4.35
N LEU A 90 -3.86 -7.40 -4.66
CA LEU A 90 -3.52 -7.05 -6.03
C LEU A 90 -2.96 -8.25 -6.80
N LEU A 91 -2.10 -9.06 -6.18
CA LEU A 91 -1.51 -10.24 -6.82
C LEU A 91 -2.53 -11.29 -7.26
N LYS A 92 -3.73 -11.30 -6.68
CA LYS A 92 -4.83 -12.20 -7.06
C LYS A 92 -5.63 -11.69 -8.26
N GLU A 93 -5.52 -10.40 -8.59
CA GLU A 93 -6.21 -9.82 -9.74
C GLU A 93 -5.61 -10.31 -11.06
N ASN A 94 -6.47 -10.56 -12.05
CA ASN A 94 -6.06 -10.94 -13.40
C ASN A 94 -5.65 -9.74 -14.26
N ILE A 95 -4.62 -9.02 -13.81
CA ILE A 95 -4.04 -7.84 -14.49
C ILE A 95 -2.53 -8.01 -14.67
N SER A 96 -1.91 -7.21 -15.53
CA SER A 96 -0.45 -7.29 -15.76
C SER A 96 0.33 -6.96 -14.48
N ILE A 97 1.55 -7.50 -14.37
CA ILE A 97 2.41 -7.23 -13.21
C ILE A 97 2.81 -5.74 -13.13
N ASN A 98 2.90 -5.05 -14.26
CA ASN A 98 3.19 -3.62 -14.32
C ASN A 98 2.04 -2.80 -13.74
N VAL A 99 0.79 -3.11 -14.09
CA VAL A 99 -0.38 -2.43 -13.52
C VAL A 99 -0.46 -2.67 -12.01
N LYS A 100 -0.09 -3.86 -11.51
CA LYS A 100 0.00 -4.12 -10.06
C LYS A 100 1.05 -3.25 -9.38
N ARG A 101 2.22 -3.07 -10.00
CA ARG A 101 3.29 -2.20 -9.50
C ARG A 101 2.85 -0.75 -9.45
N GLU A 102 2.16 -0.27 -10.49
CA GLU A 102 1.61 1.09 -10.54
C GLU A 102 0.56 1.32 -9.45
N LYS A 103 -0.43 0.43 -9.34
CA LYS A 103 -1.45 0.47 -8.27
C LYS A 103 -0.82 0.55 -6.87
N LEU A 104 0.19 -0.29 -6.60
CA LEU A 104 0.89 -0.28 -5.31
C LEU A 104 1.68 1.03 -5.10
N SER A 105 2.41 1.48 -6.12
CA SER A 105 3.21 2.71 -6.04
C SER A 105 2.34 3.92 -5.76
N ILE A 106 1.14 3.99 -6.34
CA ILE A 106 0.20 5.09 -6.14
C ILE A 106 -0.38 5.06 -4.72
N ALA A 107 -0.79 3.89 -4.23
CA ALA A 107 -1.22 3.74 -2.85
C ALA A 107 -0.12 4.14 -1.85
N ARG A 108 1.13 3.74 -2.11
CA ARG A 108 2.29 4.13 -1.31
C ARG A 108 2.50 5.65 -1.30
N ASN A 109 2.49 6.28 -2.46
CA ASN A 109 2.70 7.73 -2.58
C ASN A 109 1.59 8.49 -1.83
N PHE A 110 0.34 8.02 -1.92
CA PHE A 110 -0.78 8.57 -1.16
C PHE A 110 -0.58 8.44 0.35
N LEU A 111 -0.25 7.24 0.83
CA LEU A 111 -0.04 7.01 2.26
C LEU A 111 1.14 7.81 2.82
N ASN A 112 2.18 8.04 2.01
CA ASN A 112 3.28 8.94 2.37
C ASN A 112 2.84 10.40 2.48
N ALA A 113 1.94 10.86 1.60
CA ALA A 113 1.44 12.24 1.62
C ALA A 113 0.42 12.50 2.74
N LEU A 114 -0.30 11.46 3.19
CA LEU A 114 -1.34 11.60 4.21
C LEU A 114 -0.78 11.75 5.64
N GLU A 115 0.40 11.21 5.91
CA GLU A 115 1.13 11.15 7.19
C GLU A 115 0.40 10.43 8.36
N ASN A 116 -0.93 10.38 8.33
CA ASN A 116 -1.82 9.78 9.31
C ASN A 116 -2.45 8.48 8.79
N ASN A 117 -3.02 7.70 9.71
CA ASN A 117 -3.78 6.50 9.33
C ASN A 117 -5.04 6.89 8.54
N VAL A 118 -5.14 6.36 7.31
CA VAL A 118 -6.26 6.62 6.39
C VAL A 118 -7.63 6.34 7.00
N ALA A 119 -7.75 5.39 7.92
CA ALA A 119 -9.01 5.05 8.57
C ALA A 119 -9.51 6.11 9.57
N SER A 120 -8.61 6.99 10.03
CA SER A 120 -8.92 8.12 10.94
C SER A 120 -8.86 9.49 10.27
N SER A 121 -8.28 9.58 9.07
CA SER A 121 -8.15 10.86 8.37
C SER A 121 -9.50 11.43 7.94
N SER A 122 -9.62 12.75 7.98
CA SER A 122 -10.81 13.43 7.46
C SER A 122 -10.82 13.39 5.92
N LEU A 123 -11.99 13.65 5.32
CA LEU A 123 -12.10 13.80 3.86
C LEU A 123 -11.20 14.93 3.35
N SER A 124 -11.06 16.02 4.12
CA SER A 124 -10.20 17.15 3.76
C SER A 124 -8.73 16.74 3.71
N ASP A 125 -8.25 16.00 4.72
CA ASP A 125 -6.85 15.54 4.75
C ASP A 125 -6.57 14.57 3.60
N ILE A 126 -7.53 13.67 3.34
CA ILE A 126 -7.43 12.72 2.23
C ILE A 126 -7.39 13.44 0.89
N GLN A 127 -8.28 14.41 0.66
CA GLN A 127 -8.31 15.16 -0.59
C GLN A 127 -7.03 15.98 -0.76
N HIS A 128 -6.56 16.63 0.31
CA HIS A 128 -5.31 17.38 0.29
C HIS A 128 -4.11 16.50 -0.07
N ALA A 129 -4.03 15.30 0.50
CA ALA A 129 -2.98 14.34 0.14
C ALA A 129 -3.07 13.92 -1.34
N ILE A 130 -4.27 13.67 -1.88
CA ILE A 130 -4.46 13.31 -3.30
C ILE A 130 -4.03 14.46 -4.23
N ASP A 131 -4.47 15.68 -3.93
CA ASP A 131 -4.20 16.86 -4.76
C ASP A 131 -2.68 17.15 -4.85
N ASN A 132 -1.93 16.85 -3.79
CA ASN A 132 -0.49 17.05 -3.73
C ASN A 132 0.37 15.95 -4.37
N MET A 133 -0.21 14.81 -4.77
CA MET A 133 0.56 13.71 -5.36
C MET A 133 0.98 13.95 -6.81
N GLY A 134 0.34 14.89 -7.52
CA GLY A 134 0.56 15.22 -8.93
C GLY A 134 0.14 14.15 -9.94
N TYR A 135 0.23 12.85 -9.60
CA TYR A 135 -0.24 11.73 -10.41
C TYR A 135 -1.06 10.76 -9.55
N SER A 136 -2.35 10.65 -9.86
CA SER A 136 -3.33 9.89 -9.08
C SER A 136 -3.98 8.76 -9.87
N SER A 137 -3.49 8.41 -11.05
CA SER A 137 -4.03 7.29 -11.83
C SER A 137 -4.04 6.02 -10.97
N TYR A 138 -5.16 5.29 -10.99
CA TYR A 138 -5.45 4.12 -10.16
C TYR A 138 -5.70 4.34 -8.67
N ILE A 139 -5.61 5.55 -8.12
CA ILE A 139 -5.86 5.78 -6.69
C ILE A 139 -7.26 5.31 -6.26
N ALA A 140 -8.26 5.46 -7.14
CA ALA A 140 -9.62 4.96 -6.93
C ALA A 140 -9.66 3.45 -6.61
N THR A 141 -8.73 2.66 -7.15
CA THR A 141 -8.62 1.22 -6.84
C THR A 141 -8.30 0.99 -5.37
N PHE A 142 -7.39 1.80 -4.80
CA PHE A 142 -7.01 1.67 -3.40
C PHE A 142 -8.18 2.04 -2.48
N PHE A 143 -8.89 3.14 -2.77
CA PHE A 143 -10.10 3.52 -2.03
C PHE A 143 -11.22 2.48 -2.14
N ASN A 144 -11.48 1.96 -3.33
CA ASN A 144 -12.46 0.88 -3.52
C ASN A 144 -12.10 -0.36 -2.70
N TRP A 145 -10.82 -0.68 -2.59
CA TRP A 145 -10.34 -1.76 -1.72
C TRP A 145 -10.57 -1.45 -0.23
N LEU A 146 -10.27 -0.22 0.23
CA LEU A 146 -10.55 0.20 1.61
C LEU A 146 -12.05 0.11 1.95
N TYR A 147 -12.93 0.56 1.05
CA TYR A 147 -14.38 0.47 1.26
C TYR A 147 -14.88 -0.97 1.28
N LYS A 148 -14.41 -1.80 0.33
CA LYS A 148 -14.75 -3.22 0.26
C LYS A 148 -14.46 -3.94 1.57
N HIS A 149 -13.34 -3.59 2.21
CA HIS A 149 -12.92 -4.18 3.47
C HIS A 149 -13.38 -3.40 4.71
N LYS A 150 -14.25 -2.39 4.53
CA LYS A 150 -14.79 -1.54 5.61
C LYS A 150 -13.68 -0.90 6.47
N MET A 151 -12.57 -0.54 5.85
CA MET A 151 -11.42 0.15 6.48
C MET A 151 -11.49 1.67 6.32
N LEU A 152 -12.46 2.16 5.57
CA LEU A 152 -12.75 3.58 5.41
C LEU A 152 -14.25 3.76 5.27
N SER A 153 -14.78 4.88 5.78
CA SER A 153 -16.18 5.22 5.61
C SER A 153 -16.49 5.56 4.16
N THR A 154 -17.60 5.06 3.62
CA THR A 154 -18.08 5.48 2.29
C THR A 154 -18.53 6.94 2.26
N ALA A 155 -18.75 7.57 3.43
CA ALA A 155 -18.96 9.01 3.52
C ALA A 155 -17.66 9.81 3.31
N CYS A 156 -16.50 9.17 3.48
CA CYS A 156 -15.19 9.74 3.17
C CYS A 156 -14.82 9.37 1.74
N CYS A 157 -15.49 10.00 0.76
CA CYS A 157 -15.35 9.71 -0.66
C CYS A 157 -14.62 10.86 -1.37
N PRO A 158 -13.29 10.78 -1.59
CA PRO A 158 -12.56 11.83 -2.27
C PRO A 158 -12.86 11.87 -3.76
N SER A 159 -12.61 13.03 -4.34
CA SER A 159 -12.66 13.24 -5.78
C SER A 159 -11.32 12.85 -6.40
N PHE A 160 -11.38 12.14 -7.52
CA PHE A 160 -10.19 11.68 -8.23
C PHE A 160 -9.98 12.54 -9.48
N PRO A 161 -8.80 13.17 -9.64
CA PRO A 161 -8.46 13.86 -10.87
C PRO A 161 -8.63 12.92 -12.07
N ILE A 162 -9.41 13.35 -13.07
CA ILE A 162 -9.48 12.66 -14.36
C ILE A 162 -8.21 13.03 -15.11
N HIS A 163 -7.21 12.14 -15.11
CA HIS A 163 -6.12 12.27 -16.06
C HIS A 163 -6.61 11.72 -17.41
N LEU A 164 -6.96 12.63 -18.33
CA LEU A 164 -7.11 12.31 -19.75
C LEU A 164 -5.75 11.78 -20.22
N GLY A 165 -5.71 10.49 -20.54
CA GLY A 165 -4.53 9.82 -21.10
C GLY A 165 -4.28 10.21 -22.54
#